data_AF-A0A7V3L4V2-F1
#
_entry.id   AF-A0A7V3L4V2-F1
#
_cell.length_a   1.000
_cell.length_b   1.000
_cell.length_c   1.000
_cell.angle_alpha   90.00
_cell.angle_beta   90.00
_cell.angle_gamma   90.00
#
_symmetry.space_group_name_H-M   'P 1'
#
loop_
_entity.id
_entity.type
_entity.pdbx_description
1 polymer ?
#
loop_
_entity_poly.entity_id
_entity_poly.type
_entity_poly.pdbx_seq_one_letter_code
_entity_poly.pdbx_strand_id
1 'polypeptide(L)' 'HIRKLAGSNAHHIVEASFKSFARALREAISQDERVQDVPSTKGVL' A
#
# COMPACT_ATOMS: atom_id res chain seq x y z
N HIS A 1 -0.25 -5.08 3.79
CA HIS A 1 -0.69 -6.49 3.78
C HIS A 1 -1.31 -6.84 2.44
N ILE A 2 -1.10 -8.06 1.93
CA ILE A 2 -1.72 -8.54 0.69
C ILE A 2 -2.58 -9.75 1.04
N ARG A 3 -3.83 -9.76 0.56
CA ARG A 3 -4.77 -10.88 0.73
C ARG A 3 -5.40 -11.22 -0.61
N LYS A 4 -5.38 -12.50 -0.99
CA LYS A 4 -6.11 -12.99 -2.17
C LYS A 4 -7.58 -13.18 -1.81
N LEU A 5 -8.46 -12.34 -2.36
CA LEU A 5 -9.91 -12.46 -2.16
C LEU A 5 -10.56 -13.44 -3.15
N ALA A 6 -10.01 -13.55 -4.37
CA ALA A 6 -10.50 -14.43 -5.42
C ALA A 6 -9.37 -14.78 -6.42
N GLY A 7 -9.66 -15.71 -7.35
CA GLY A 7 -8.79 -16.09 -8.46
C GLY A 7 -8.22 -17.50 -8.37
N SER A 8 -8.09 -18.15 -9.53
CA SER A 8 -7.54 -19.50 -9.72
C SER A 8 -6.29 -19.53 -10.61
N ASN A 9 -6.14 -18.58 -11.54
CA ASN A 9 -4.95 -18.47 -12.39
C ASN A 9 -3.80 -17.79 -11.65
N ALA A 10 -2.66 -18.48 -11.52
CA ALA A 10 -1.49 -18.00 -10.78
C ALA A 10 -0.90 -16.69 -11.34
N HIS A 11 -0.82 -16.55 -12.68
CA HIS A 11 -0.30 -15.35 -13.32
C HIS A 11 -1.14 -14.11 -12.96
N HIS A 12 -2.46 -14.20 -13.09
CA HIS A 12 -3.36 -13.10 -12.73
C HIS A 12 -3.35 -12.76 -11.24
N ILE A 13 -3.23 -13.75 -10.37
CA ILE A 13 -3.16 -13.53 -8.91
C ILE A 13 -1.90 -12.73 -8.55
N VAL A 14 -0.74 -13.10 -9.10
CA VAL A 14 0.53 -12.40 -8.84
C VAL A 14 0.46 -10.99 -9.42
N GLU A 15 0.03 -10.83 -10.67
CA GLU A 15 -0.10 -9.53 -11.31
C GLU A 15 -1.04 -8.59 -10.54
N ALA A 16 -2.20 -9.07 -10.11
CA ALA A 16 -3.13 -8.30 -9.29
C ALA A 16 -2.54 -7.92 -7.92
N SER A 17 -1.77 -8.82 -7.31
CA SER A 17 -1.07 -8.56 -6.05
C SER A 17 -0.05 -7.44 -6.20
N PHE A 18 0.77 -7.45 -7.26
CA PHE A 18 1.74 -6.37 -7.52
C PHE A 18 1.06 -5.05 -7.91
N LYS A 19 -0.01 -5.08 -8.71
CA LYS A 19 -0.77 -3.88 -9.08
C LYS A 19 -1.41 -3.22 -7.86
N SER A 20 -2.02 -4.00 -6.95
CA SER A 20 -2.61 -3.47 -5.73
C SER A 20 -1.55 -2.95 -4.76
N PHE A 21 -0.43 -3.66 -4.61
CA PHE A 21 0.72 -3.19 -3.83
C PHE A 21 1.25 -1.86 -4.35
N ALA A 22 1.48 -1.72 -5.65
CA ALA A 22 2.00 -0.49 -6.24
C ALA A 22 1.09 0.72 -5.97
N ARG A 23 -0.23 0.53 -6.02
CA ARG A 23 -1.21 1.58 -5.71
C ARG A 23 -1.19 1.96 -4.23
N ALA A 24 -1.24 0.97 -3.34
CA ALA A 24 -1.21 1.19 -1.90
C ALA A 24 0.11 1.86 -1.46
N LEU A 25 1.25 1.44 -2.03
CA LEU A 25 2.54 2.06 -1.76
C LEU A 25 2.56 3.50 -2.24
N ARG A 26 2.12 3.77 -3.48
CA ARG A 26 2.04 5.14 -4.01
C ARG A 26 1.24 6.05 -3.08
N GLU A 27 0.09 5.59 -2.60
CA GLU A 27 -0.73 6.34 -1.64
C GLU A 27 0.02 6.57 -0.33
N ALA A 28 0.61 5.52 0.25
CA ALA A 28 1.30 5.59 1.55
C ALA A 28 2.53 6.50 1.56
N ILE A 29 3.25 6.65 0.43
CA ILE A 29 4.44 7.51 0.32
C ILE A 29 4.14 8.90 -0.24
N SER A 30 2.89 9.19 -0.59
CA SER A 30 2.52 10.52 -1.12
C SER A 30 2.63 11.57 -0.02
N GLN A 31 3.06 12.78 -0.39
CA GLN A 31 3.04 13.91 0.55
C GLN A 31 1.59 14.28 0.88
N ASP A 32 1.27 14.41 2.16
CA ASP A 32 -0.03 14.90 2.64
C ASP A 32 0.19 16.29 3.27
N GLU A 33 -0.37 17.32 2.65
CA GLU A 33 -0.23 18.73 3.10
C GLU A 33 -0.79 18.97 4.51
N ARG A 34 -1.65 18.06 5.02
CA ARG A 34 -2.21 18.12 6.37
C ARG A 34 -1.21 17.64 7.42
N VAL A 35 -0.16 16.93 7.02
CA VAL A 35 0.86 16.37 7.90
C VAL A 35 2.03 17.35 7.98
N GLN A 36 2.23 17.95 9.15
CA GLN A 36 3.30 18.93 9.41
C GLN A 36 4.57 18.31 10.00
N ASP A 37 4.44 17.14 10.65
CA ASP A 37 5.50 16.45 11.37
C ASP A 37 5.40 14.93 11.17
N VAL A 38 6.27 14.15 11.83
CA VAL A 38 6.26 12.68 11.75
C VAL A 38 4.85 12.15 12.11
N PRO A 39 4.20 11.35 11.23
CA PRO A 39 2.85 10.83 11.47
C PRO A 39 2.86 9.67 12.48
N SER A 40 3.30 9.95 13.71
CA SER A 40 3.45 9.03 14.82
C SER A 40 3.19 9.78 16.13
N THR A 41 2.37 9.20 17.01
CA THR A 41 2.07 9.80 18.32
C THR A 41 3.30 9.87 19.23
N LYS A 42 4.37 9.14 18.90
CA LYS A 42 5.65 9.17 19.60
C LYS A 42 6.63 10.18 19.01
N GLY A 43 6.27 10.85 17.91
CA GLY A 43 7.14 11.79 17.20
C GLY A 43 8.31 11.15 16.44
N VAL A 44 8.33 9.83 16.28
CA VAL A 44 9.40 9.07 15.60
C VAL A 44 8.84 7.85 14.85
N LEU A 45 9.51 7.46 13.75
CA LEU A 45 9.24 6.29 12.91
C LEU A 45 10.53 5.51 12.61
#